data_AF-A0A519VZ62-F1
#
_entry.id   AF-A0A519VZ62-F1
#
_cell.length_a   1.000
_cell.length_b   1.000
_cell.length_c   1.000
_cell.angle_alpha   90.00
_cell.angle_beta   90.00
_cell.angle_gamma   90.00
#
_symmetry.space_group_name_H-M   'P 1'
#
loop_
_entity.id
_entity.type
_entity.pdbx_description
1 polymer ?
#
loop_
_entity_poly.entity_id
_entity_poly.type
_entity_poly.pdbx_seq_one_letter_code
_entity_poly.pdbx_strand_id
1 'polypeptide(L)' 'MITLENNYLKVSIAAKGAELQGLYSKETKIEYLWNADPKYWAKHSPVLFPIV' A
#
# COMPACT_ATOMS: atom_id res chain seq x y z
N MET A 1 4.21 -7.80 -8.45
CA MET A 1 4.25 -6.85 -7.33
C MET A 1 5.58 -6.14 -7.38
N ILE A 2 5.57 -4.81 -7.34
CA ILE A 2 6.78 -3.98 -7.39
C ILE A 2 7.10 -3.55 -5.97
N THR A 3 8.36 -3.62 -5.57
CA THR A 3 8.81 -3.18 -4.24
C THR A 3 9.80 -2.05 -4.43
N LEU A 4 9.59 -0.95 -3.72
CA LEU A 4 10.56 0.13 -3.60
C LEU A 4 10.97 0.25 -2.13
N GLU A 5 12.25 0.51 -1.88
CA GLU A 5 12.72 0.70 -0.52
C GLU A 5 13.88 1.70 -0.44
N ASN A 6 14.02 2.32 0.71
CA ASN A 6 15.18 3.11 1.09
C ASN A 6 15.53 2.83 2.57
N ASN A 7 16.36 3.66 3.19
CA ASN A 7 16.76 3.47 4.59
C ASN A 7 15.62 3.60 5.59
N TYR A 8 14.51 4.27 5.23
CA TYR A 8 13.41 4.63 6.11
C TYR A 8 12.16 3.77 5.88
N LEU A 9 11.85 3.51 4.62
CA LEU A 9 10.58 2.92 4.19
C LEU A 9 10.81 1.73 3.26
N LYS A 10 9.85 0.80 3.31
CA LYS A 10 9.64 -0.23 2.30
C LYS A 10 8.19 -0.17 1.87
N VAL A 11 7.94 -0.04 0.58
CA VAL A 11 6.59 0.02 0.01
C VAL A 11 6.40 -1.08 -1.02
N SER A 12 5.17 -1.60 -1.12
CA SER A 12 4.76 -2.55 -2.15
C SER A 12 3.64 -1.95 -2.99
N ILE A 13 3.76 -2.08 -4.31
CA ILE A 13 2.81 -1.56 -5.28
C ILE A 13 2.34 -2.69 -6.20
N ALA A 14 1.03 -2.81 -6.39
CA ALA A 14 0.48 -3.64 -7.44
C ALA A 14 0.56 -2.91 -8.78
N ALA A 15 1.08 -3.58 -9.80
CA ALA A 15 1.12 -3.02 -11.16
C ALA A 15 -0.30 -2.70 -11.67
N LYS A 16 -1.30 -3.50 -11.26
CA LYS A 16 -2.71 -3.22 -11.54
C LYS A 16 -3.17 -1.99 -10.77
N GLY A 17 -3.59 -0.96 -11.50
CA GLY A 17 -4.10 0.29 -10.91
C GLY A 17 -3.05 1.11 -10.16
N ALA A 18 -1.75 0.76 -10.28
CA ALA A 18 -0.67 1.36 -9.50
C ALA A 18 -0.98 1.43 -7.99
N GLU A 19 -1.70 0.44 -7.46
CA GLU A 19 -2.24 0.46 -6.10
C GLU A 19 -1.11 0.27 -5.09
N LEU A 20 -0.96 1.22 -4.16
CA LEU A 20 -0.11 1.04 -2.98
C LEU A 20 -0.75 -0.02 -2.08
N GLN A 21 -0.02 -1.09 -1.78
CA GLN A 21 -0.49 -2.23 -0.97
C GLN A 21 0.25 -2.38 0.37
N GLY A 22 1.34 -1.65 0.58
CA GLY A 22 2.04 -1.63 1.86
C GLY A 22 2.93 -0.39 1.99
N LEU A 23 2.99 0.13 3.21
CA LEU A 23 3.88 1.22 3.62
C LEU A 23 4.44 0.90 5.00
N TYR A 24 5.58 0.23 4.99
CA TYR A 24 6.27 -0.20 6.20
C TYR A 24 7.39 0.76 6.57
N SER A 25 7.40 1.26 7.81
CA SER A 25 8.54 2.00 8.36
C SER A 25 9.57 1.06 8.98
N LYS A 26 10.80 1.19 8.51
CA LYS A 26 11.96 0.47 9.04
C LYS A 26 12.40 1.02 10.39
N GLU A 27 12.07 2.27 10.70
CA GLU A 27 12.39 2.91 11.98
C GLU A 27 11.43 2.45 13.08
N THR A 28 10.12 2.63 12.87
CA THR A 28 9.09 2.35 13.89
C THR A 28 8.61 0.90 13.87
N LYS A 29 8.98 0.14 12.85
CA LYS A 29 8.52 -1.24 12.60
C LYS A 29 7.01 -1.38 12.41
N ILE A 30 6.33 -0.30 12.01
CA ILE A 30 4.89 -0.25 11.80
C ILE A 30 4.57 -0.41 10.30
N GLU A 31 3.56 -1.22 10.01
CA GLU A 31 2.83 -1.21 8.74
C GLU A 31 1.72 -0.16 8.84
N TYR A 32 1.85 0.93 8.09
CA TYR A 32 0.92 2.06 8.17
C TYR A 32 -0.32 1.86 7.30
N LEU A 33 -0.24 1.01 6.28
CA LEU A 33 -1.35 0.83 5.37
C LEU A 33 -2.32 -0.23 5.90
N TRP A 34 -3.61 0.02 5.69
CA TRP A 34 -4.66 -0.96 5.97
C TRP A 34 -4.43 -2.26 5.19
N ASN A 35 -4.65 -3.41 5.84
CA ASN A 35 -4.33 -4.73 5.30
C ASN A 35 -5.37 -5.31 4.31
N ALA A 36 -6.37 -4.52 3.93
CA ALA A 36 -7.47 -4.93 3.07
C ALA A 36 -8.29 -6.13 3.59
N ASP A 37 -8.46 -6.27 4.92
CA ASP A 37 -9.35 -7.31 5.46
C ASP A 37 -10.77 -7.16 4.87
N PRO A 38 -11.24 -8.14 4.06
CA PRO A 38 -12.49 -8.05 3.33
C PRO A 38 -13.73 -8.04 4.23
N LYS A 39 -13.59 -8.42 5.51
CA LYS A 39 -14.66 -8.26 6.50
C LYS A 39 -15.03 -6.78 6.70
N TYR A 40 -14.06 -5.88 6.53
CA TYR A 40 -14.26 -4.45 6.76
C TYR A 40 -14.14 -3.67 5.45
N TRP A 41 -13.04 -3.84 4.72
CA TRP A 41 -12.81 -3.19 3.44
C TRP A 41 -11.71 -3.89 2.64
N ALA A 42 -12.06 -4.44 1.48
CA ALA A 42 -11.19 -5.31 0.68
C ALA A 42 -10.20 -4.57 -0.26
N LYS A 43 -9.92 -3.28 -0.03
CA LYS A 43 -8.97 -2.50 -0.83
C LYS A 43 -7.94 -1.84 0.08
N HIS A 44 -6.81 -1.42 -0.50
CA HIS A 44 -5.75 -0.70 0.22
C HIS A 44 -5.83 0.80 -0.06
N SER A 45 -5.27 1.22 -1.20
CA SER A 45 -5.19 2.62 -1.63
C SER A 45 -5.49 2.71 -3.13
N PRO A 46 -6.76 2.53 -3.53
CA PRO A 46 -7.13 2.54 -4.94
C PRO A 46 -6.94 3.93 -5.54
N VAL A 47 -6.40 3.98 -6.77
CA VAL A 47 -6.38 5.20 -7.58
C VAL A 47 -7.78 5.42 -8.17
N LEU A 48 -8.35 6.60 -7.93
CA LEU A 48 -9.66 6.99 -8.44
C LEU A 48 -9.48 7.93 -9.65
N PHE A 49 -9.79 7.42 -10.84
CA PHE A 49 -9.68 8.15 -12.10
C PHE A 49 -10.56 7.46 -13.17
N PRO A 50 -11.18 8.20 -14.11
CA PRO A 50 -11.22 9.67 -14.25
C PRO A 50 -12.30 10.36 -13.41
N ILE A 51 -13.06 9.62 -12.63
CA ILE A 51 -14.17 10.12 -11.81
C ILE A 51 -14.04 9.64 -10.36
N VAL A 52 -14.66 10.39 -9.44
CA VAL A 52 -14.73 10.13 -7.99
C VAL A 52 -16.18 10.05 -7.55
#